data_AF-A0A085WTX4-F1
#
_entry.id   AF-A0A085WTX4-F1
#
_cell.length_a   1.000
_cell.length_b   1.000
_cell.length_c   1.000
_cell.angle_alpha   90.00
_cell.angle_beta   90.00
_cell.angle_gamma   90.00
#
_symmetry.space_group_name_H-M   'P 1'
#
loop_
_entity.id
_entity.type
_entity.pdbx_description
1 polymer ?
#
loop_
_entity_poly.entity_id
_entity_poly.type
_entity_poly.pdbx_seq_one_letter_code
_entity_poly.pdbx_strand_id
1 'polypeptide(L)'
;MTTQHVKIKSSGIGYVPDPPVVKPGYEVTFEMDGRTDKVNVDFDSNSPFVGQTSLFVLDGSDPDKSSKTYYVAEWADGHYPFDVTELVSTNPEPPTATAGDLEVTRDPPKPKGK
;
A
#
# COMPACT_ATOMS: atom_id res chain seq x y z
N MET A 1 -5.16 18.69 4.47
CA MET A 1 -4.41 17.51 4.03
C MET A 1 -5.39 16.62 3.30
N THR A 2 -4.99 16.01 2.18
CA THR A 2 -5.87 15.13 1.39
C THR A 2 -5.45 13.69 1.65
N THR A 3 -6.40 12.85 2.06
CA THR A 3 -6.19 11.41 2.32
C THR A 3 -6.69 10.61 1.13
N GLN A 4 -5.88 9.68 0.64
CA GLN A 4 -6.23 8.73 -0.40
C GLN A 4 -6.28 7.31 0.16
N HIS A 5 -7.26 6.52 -0.29
CA HIS A 5 -7.46 5.16 0.19
C HIS A 5 -6.99 4.16 -0.87
N VAL A 6 -6.05 3.31 -0.50
CA VAL A 6 -5.55 2.19 -1.27
C VAL A 6 -6.15 0.91 -0.69
N LYS A 7 -6.99 0.22 -1.47
CA LYS A 7 -7.64 -1.01 -1.02
C LYS A 7 -6.83 -2.21 -1.46
N ILE A 8 -6.46 -3.06 -0.50
CA ILE A 8 -5.84 -4.35 -0.71
C ILE A 8 -6.98 -5.38 -0.82
N LYS A 9 -7.25 -5.86 -2.04
CA LYS A 9 -8.31 -6.84 -2.29
C LYS A 9 -7.79 -8.26 -2.30
N SER A 10 -8.55 -9.16 -1.70
CA SER A 10 -8.39 -10.61 -1.84
C SER A 10 -8.92 -11.07 -3.20
N SER A 11 -8.06 -11.04 -4.19
CA SER A 11 -8.14 -12.01 -5.28
C SER A 11 -6.71 -12.44 -5.50
N GLY A 12 -6.41 -13.75 -5.45
CA GLY A 12 -5.07 -14.30 -5.68
C GLY A 12 -4.54 -14.10 -7.11
N ILE A 13 -4.75 -12.92 -7.67
CA ILE A 13 -4.40 -12.44 -9.00
C ILE A 13 -4.16 -10.93 -8.87
N GLY A 14 -3.00 -10.56 -8.33
CA GLY A 14 -2.44 -9.20 -8.43
C GLY A 14 -3.25 -8.09 -7.75
N TYR A 15 -2.55 -6.97 -7.53
CA TYR A 15 -3.20 -5.71 -7.23
C TYR A 15 -3.93 -5.23 -8.48
N VAL A 16 -4.83 -4.26 -8.29
CA VAL A 16 -5.59 -3.61 -9.37
C VAL A 16 -4.67 -3.41 -10.59
N PRO A 17 -5.06 -3.81 -11.82
CA PRO A 17 -4.18 -3.77 -13.00
C PRO A 17 -3.60 -2.38 -13.29
N ASP A 18 -4.19 -1.34 -12.71
CA ASP A 18 -3.64 0.00 -12.64
C ASP A 18 -3.18 0.29 -11.20
N PRO A 19 -1.88 0.57 -10.98
CA PRO A 19 -1.40 0.93 -9.66
C PRO A 19 -2.10 2.22 -9.18
N PRO A 20 -2.49 2.32 -7.90
CA PRO A 20 -2.97 3.57 -7.34
C PRO A 20 -1.92 4.66 -7.53
N VAL A 21 -2.34 5.78 -8.13
CA VAL A 21 -1.50 6.97 -8.29
C VAL A 21 -1.76 7.93 -7.14
N VAL A 22 -0.72 8.20 -6.36
CA VAL A 22 -0.76 9.10 -5.20
C VAL A 22 0.19 10.28 -5.35
N LYS A 23 0.04 11.28 -4.49
CA LYS A 23 0.85 12.50 -4.52
C LYS A 23 1.76 12.58 -3.30
N PRO A 24 2.95 13.20 -3.44
CA PRO A 24 3.79 13.53 -2.29
C PRO A 24 3.04 14.41 -1.29
N GLY A 25 3.27 14.19 -0.01
CA GLY A 25 2.64 14.94 1.06
C GLY A 25 1.20 14.52 1.39
N TYR A 26 0.69 13.45 0.77
CA TYR A 26 -0.64 12.94 1.00
C TYR A 26 -0.59 11.77 1.98
N GLU A 27 -1.72 11.50 2.62
CA GLU A 27 -1.90 10.28 3.39
C GLU A 27 -2.43 9.17 2.47
N VAL A 28 -1.91 7.96 2.66
CA VAL A 28 -2.33 6.75 1.98
C VAL A 28 -2.78 5.73 3.02
N THR A 29 -4.05 5.35 2.98
CA THR A 29 -4.61 4.32 3.85
C THR A 29 -4.65 2.99 3.11
N PHE A 30 -3.91 2.00 3.59
CA PHE A 30 -4.04 0.61 3.17
C PHE A 30 -5.16 -0.04 3.96
N GLU A 31 -6.13 -0.64 3.28
CA GLU A 31 -7.28 -1.30 3.91
C GLU A 31 -7.44 -2.71 3.36
N MET A 32 -7.73 -3.66 4.24
CA MET A 32 -8.11 -5.00 3.82
C MET A 32 -9.59 -5.08 3.50
N ASP A 33 -9.90 -5.57 2.31
CA ASP A 33 -11.26 -5.72 1.82
C ASP A 33 -11.58 -7.22 1.62
N GLY A 34 -12.55 -7.72 2.38
CA GLY A 34 -13.02 -9.11 2.30
C GLY A 34 -12.06 -10.17 2.85
N ARG A 35 -11.07 -9.78 3.67
CA ARG A 35 -10.08 -10.68 4.30
C ARG A 35 -10.25 -10.73 5.82
N THR A 36 -10.03 -11.91 6.41
CA THR A 36 -10.01 -12.12 7.87
C THR A 36 -8.66 -12.62 8.38
N ASP A 37 -7.69 -12.82 7.50
CA ASP A 37 -6.35 -13.29 7.81
C ASP A 37 -5.40 -12.13 8.11
N LYS A 38 -4.16 -12.46 8.48
CA LYS A 38 -3.10 -11.48 8.72
C LYS A 38 -2.15 -11.47 7.55
N VAL A 39 -1.82 -10.29 7.06
CA VAL A 39 -0.87 -10.14 5.95
C VAL A 39 0.23 -9.18 6.32
N ASN A 40 1.43 -9.48 5.84
CA ASN A 40 2.58 -8.61 5.90
C ASN A 40 2.68 -7.89 4.57
N VAL A 41 2.79 -6.56 4.59
CA VAL A 41 3.02 -5.71 3.43
C VAL A 41 4.44 -5.18 3.52
N ASP A 42 5.27 -5.55 2.55
CA ASP A 42 6.69 -5.19 2.49
C ASP A 42 6.98 -4.40 1.23
N PHE A 43 7.27 -3.12 1.38
CA PHE A 43 7.86 -2.32 0.33
C PHE A 43 9.35 -2.65 0.22
N ASP A 44 9.88 -2.60 -1.00
CA ASP A 44 11.34 -2.62 -1.16
C ASP A 44 12.00 -1.50 -0.33
N SER A 45 13.32 -1.60 -0.12
CA SER A 45 14.12 -0.73 0.78
C SER A 45 13.99 0.78 0.53
N ASN A 46 13.29 1.19 -0.53
CA ASN A 46 12.99 2.56 -0.90
C ASN A 46 11.51 2.92 -0.73
N SER A 47 10.86 2.56 0.38
CA SER A 47 9.45 2.89 0.59
C SER A 47 9.20 4.41 0.52
N PRO A 48 8.06 4.86 -0.05
CA PRO A 48 7.78 6.28 -0.24
C PRO A 48 7.29 6.97 1.04
N PHE A 49 7.29 6.29 2.19
CA PHE A 49 6.62 6.75 3.41
C PHE A 49 7.58 7.33 4.43
N VAL A 50 7.14 8.42 5.08
CA VAL A 50 7.91 9.07 6.17
C VAL A 50 7.85 8.20 7.43
N GLY A 51 8.99 8.06 8.12
CA GLY A 51 9.04 7.41 9.44
C GLY A 51 9.31 5.90 9.43
N GLN A 52 9.72 5.34 8.28
CA GLN A 52 10.24 3.99 8.10
C GLN A 52 9.43 2.87 8.76
N THR A 53 8.42 2.41 8.04
CA THR A 53 8.18 0.97 7.96
C THR A 53 7.99 0.62 6.50
N SER A 54 9.06 0.11 5.86
CA SER A 54 8.90 -0.63 4.61
C SER A 54 8.02 -1.85 4.84
N LEU A 55 8.04 -2.40 6.06
CA LEU A 55 7.26 -3.55 6.49
C LEU A 55 6.15 -3.23 7.48
N PHE A 56 4.92 -3.63 7.19
CA PHE A 56 3.83 -3.53 8.15
C PHE A 56 2.78 -4.64 8.02
N VAL A 57 2.09 -4.89 9.13
CA VAL A 57 1.06 -5.93 9.20
C VAL A 57 -0.33 -5.32 9.17
N LEU A 58 -1.23 -5.93 8.40
CA LEU A 58 -2.67 -5.70 8.47
C LEU A 58 -3.33 -6.98 9.01
N ASP A 59 -4.33 -6.81 9.88
CA ASP A 59 -5.05 -7.92 10.51
C ASP A 59 -6.53 -7.84 10.21
N GLY A 60 -7.06 -8.76 9.41
CA GLY A 60 -8.42 -8.71 8.88
C GLY A 60 -9.42 -9.29 9.84
N SER A 61 -8.93 -10.06 10.82
CA SER A 61 -9.76 -10.56 11.91
C SER A 61 -10.15 -9.45 12.89
N ASP A 62 -9.43 -8.32 12.86
CA ASP A 62 -9.60 -7.20 13.76
C ASP A 62 -9.94 -5.93 12.95
N PRO A 63 -11.19 -5.43 12.97
CA PRO A 63 -11.58 -4.28 12.18
C PRO A 63 -10.75 -3.03 12.48
N ASP A 64 -10.22 -2.88 13.69
CA ASP A 64 -9.39 -1.74 14.09
C ASP A 64 -7.95 -1.83 13.55
N LYS A 65 -7.52 -3.03 13.14
CA LYS A 65 -6.18 -3.31 12.57
C LYS A 65 -6.23 -3.75 11.10
N SER A 66 -7.43 -3.79 10.53
CA SER A 66 -7.65 -4.09 9.11
C SER A 66 -7.18 -2.97 8.18
N SER A 67 -6.79 -1.82 8.73
CA SER A 67 -6.28 -0.69 7.98
C SER A 67 -5.07 -0.01 8.64
N LYS A 68 -4.24 0.63 7.82
CA LYS A 68 -3.14 1.49 8.27
C LYS A 68 -2.93 2.67 7.33
N THR A 69 -2.71 3.84 7.91
CA THR A 69 -2.44 5.08 7.16
C THR A 69 -0.97 5.47 7.28
N TYR A 70 -0.37 5.82 6.14
CA TYR A 70 0.99 6.31 6.04
C TYR A 70 1.04 7.65 5.31
N TYR A 71 2.01 8.47 5.66
CA TYR A 71 2.25 9.74 4.99
C TYR A 71 3.31 9.58 3.90
N VAL A 72 2.96 9.91 2.66
CA VAL A 72 3.86 9.89 1.51
C VAL A 72 4.85 11.04 1.65
N ALA A 73 6.13 10.74 1.61
CA ALA A 73 7.16 11.73 1.72
C ALA A 73 7.10 12.74 0.58
N GLU A 74 7.32 14.02 0.89
CA GLU A 74 7.37 15.12 -0.09
C GLU A 74 8.44 14.89 -1.18
N TRP A 75 9.47 14.09 -0.88
CA TRP A 75 10.51 13.74 -1.83
C TRP A 75 10.14 12.58 -2.75
N ALA A 76 9.15 11.76 -2.40
CA ALA A 76 8.80 10.58 -3.18
C ALA A 76 8.32 10.97 -4.59
N ASP A 77 8.77 10.23 -5.59
CA ASP A 77 8.36 10.33 -6.99
C ASP A 77 8.76 9.03 -7.69
N GLY A 78 7.89 8.49 -8.56
CA GLY A 78 8.13 7.24 -9.28
C GLY A 78 7.31 6.04 -8.78
N HIS A 79 7.82 4.85 -9.03
CA HIS A 79 7.13 3.57 -8.86
C HIS A 79 7.67 2.80 -7.66
N TYR A 80 6.78 2.33 -6.78
CA TYR A 80 7.11 1.70 -5.51
C TYR A 80 6.41 0.34 -5.40
N PRO A 81 7.10 -0.76 -5.77
CA PRO A 81 6.58 -2.10 -5.63
C PRO A 81 6.54 -2.51 -4.15
N PHE A 82 5.59 -3.38 -3.82
CA PHE A 82 5.48 -4.01 -2.52
C PHE A 82 4.95 -5.44 -2.62
N ASP A 83 5.45 -6.30 -1.76
CA ASP A 83 5.02 -7.68 -1.62
C ASP A 83 4.04 -7.82 -0.47
N VAL A 84 3.07 -8.71 -0.65
CA VAL A 84 2.15 -9.11 0.41
C VAL A 84 2.23 -10.60 0.66
N THR A 85 2.60 -10.93 1.89
CA THR A 85 2.80 -12.30 2.35
C THR A 85 1.79 -12.61 3.45
N GLU A 86 1.06 -13.71 3.29
CA GLU A 86 0.15 -14.20 4.31
C GLU A 86 0.93 -14.68 5.54
N LEU A 87 0.61 -14.12 6.70
CA LEU A 87 1.15 -14.54 7.99
C LEU A 87 0.27 -15.66 8.53
N VAL A 88 0.37 -16.83 7.90
CA VAL A 88 -0.20 -18.12 8.30
C VAL A 88 -1.62 -18.01 8.86
N SER A 89 -2.60 -18.03 7.95
CA SER A 89 -3.91 -18.57 8.31
C SER A 89 -3.74 -20.08 8.53
N THR A 90 -4.59 -20.72 9.33
CA THR A 90 -4.51 -22.11 9.80
C THR A 90 -4.52 -23.21 8.71
N ASN A 91 -4.29 -22.84 7.45
CA ASN A 91 -4.25 -23.70 6.28
C ASN A 91 -2.79 -24.16 6.01
N PRO A 92 -2.53 -25.47 5.81
CA PRO A 92 -1.18 -26.01 5.62
C PRO A 92 -0.56 -25.69 4.24
N GLU A 93 -1.19 -24.87 3.42
CA GLU A 93 -0.64 -24.44 2.14
C GLU A 93 0.46 -23.40 2.33
N PRO A 94 1.51 -23.40 1.47
CA PRO A 94 2.55 -22.38 1.53
C PRO A 94 1.92 -20.99 1.36
N PRO A 95 2.41 -19.97 2.09
CA PRO A 95 1.89 -18.62 1.97
C PRO A 95 1.99 -18.17 0.51
N THR A 96 0.88 -17.70 -0.06
CA THR A 96 0.86 -17.15 -1.40
C THR A 96 1.35 -15.70 -1.32
N ALA A 97 2.50 -15.40 -1.91
CA ALA A 97 2.98 -14.04 -2.05
C ALA A 97 2.24 -13.37 -3.22
N THR A 98 1.68 -12.18 -2.98
CA THR A 98 1.07 -11.34 -4.03
C THR A 98 1.78 -10.00 -4.06
N ALA A 99 2.30 -9.60 -5.22
CA ALA A 99 3.00 -8.33 -5.41
C ALA A 99 2.07 -7.25 -5.97
N GLY A 100 2.22 -6.02 -5.49
CA GLY A 100 1.49 -4.82 -5.88
C GLY A 100 2.39 -3.63 -6.08
N ASP A 101 1.83 -2.57 -6.64
CA ASP A 101 2.57 -1.40 -7.04
C ASP A 101 1.86 -0.12 -6.57
N LEU A 102 2.65 0.88 -6.18
CA LEU A 102 2.17 2.21 -5.84
C LEU A 102 2.91 3.23 -6.70
N GLU A 103 2.18 4.02 -7.47
CA GLU A 103 2.76 5.13 -8.22
C GLU A 103 2.65 6.42 -7.43
N VAL A 104 3.76 7.14 -7.29
CA VAL A 104 3.79 8.48 -6.72
C VAL A 104 4.14 9.45 -7.83
N THR A 105 3.22 10.36 -8.16
CA THR A 105 3.46 11.38 -9.17
C THR A 105 3.29 12.78 -8.58
N ARG A 106 4.27 13.63 -8.84
CA ARG A 106 4.12 15.07 -8.59
C ARG A 106 3.17 15.66 -9.63
N ASP A 107 2.30 16.58 -9.20
CA ASP A 107 1.56 17.39 -10.15
C ASP A 107 2.56 18.05 -11.11
N PRO A 108 2.31 18.04 -12.43
CA PRO A 108 3.10 18.84 -13.33
C PRO A 108 3.06 20.29 -12.83
N PRO A 109 4.20 21.02 -12.83
CA PRO A 109 4.20 22.40 -12.40
C PRO A 109 3.11 23.14 -13.17
N LYS A 110 2.17 23.76 -12.45
CA LYS A 110 1.10 24.57 -13.06
C LYS A 110 1.76 25.47 -14.11
N PRO A 111 1.32 25.45 -15.39
CA PRO A 111 1.87 26.36 -16.38
C PRO A 111 1.74 27.77 -15.80
N LYS A 112 2.86 28.49 -15.71
CA LYS A 112 2.82 29.90 -15.32
C LYS A 112 1.91 30.58 -16.33
N GLY A 113 0.72 30.97 -15.86
CA GLY A 113 -0.20 31.79 -16.65
C GLY A 113 0.60 32.98 -17.18
N LYS A 114 0.62 33.11 -18.50
CA LYS A 114 1.31 34.17 -19.22
C LYS A 114 0.44 35.42 -19.23
#